data_AF-A0A0S3TTI3-F1
#
_entry.id   AF-A0A0S3TTI3-F1
#
_cell.length_a   1.000
_cell.length_b   1.000
_cell.length_c   1.000
_cell.angle_alpha   90.00
_cell.angle_beta   90.00
_cell.angle_gamma   90.00
#
_symmetry.space_group_name_H-M   'P 1'
#
loop_
_entity.id
_entity.type
_entity.pdbx_description
1 polymer ?
#
loop_
_entity_poly.entity_id
_entity_poly.type
_entity_poly.pdbx_seq_one_letter_code
_entity_poly.pdbx_strand_id
1 'polypeptide(L)'
;MLSTPPSLPTKTDLAIIGAGPHTLTLVTHLLQKRQNMRGKILVFDKGGKWMNHWQHQFAALEIPHLRSPAVHHPDPNPFALRKFAESRNSEFFPPYDLPGTQLFEDFCNDYHYCMNIPKITVVAGLAGAGKTTWITQQIACSDNTTSNILYFSPGTGNVPIDQTRIKSEYPTVKVFGDGQEVEFLNQLSTADAVYIELGFYLELNAITPILDNLSYRAIAQGAAPYRNIAILPPHLQDSEYHTWAEEIKPGAAIDISITPTQL
;
A
#
# COMPACT_ATOMS: atom_id res chain seq x y z
N MET A 1 -16.01 -2.51 -16.97
CA MET A 1 -15.33 -3.34 -17.98
C MET A 1 -14.62 -4.47 -17.25
N LEU A 2 -14.50 -5.67 -17.83
CA LEU A 2 -13.64 -6.72 -17.26
C LEU A 2 -12.19 -6.29 -17.46
N SER A 3 -11.46 -6.05 -16.37
CA SER A 3 -10.03 -5.77 -16.44
C SER A 3 -9.31 -6.97 -17.04
N THR A 4 -8.39 -6.71 -17.97
CA THR A 4 -7.49 -7.73 -18.49
C THR A 4 -6.76 -8.37 -17.30
N PRO A 5 -6.81 -9.69 -17.11
CA PRO A 5 -6.09 -10.31 -15.99
C PRO A 5 -4.59 -9.98 -16.13
N PRO A 6 -3.89 -9.63 -15.03
CA PRO A 6 -2.48 -9.29 -15.10
C PRO A 6 -1.71 -10.44 -15.75
N SER A 7 -0.86 -10.12 -16.72
CA SER A 7 -0.12 -11.12 -17.49
C SER A 7 0.77 -11.93 -16.55
N LEU A 8 0.47 -13.23 -16.41
CA LEU A 8 1.25 -14.10 -15.55
C LEU A 8 2.70 -14.18 -16.05
N PRO A 9 3.70 -14.04 -15.16
CA PRO A 9 5.10 -14.22 -15.54
C PRO A 9 5.33 -15.59 -16.17
N THR A 10 6.12 -15.65 -17.24
CA THR A 10 6.51 -16.92 -17.88
C THR A 10 7.42 -17.79 -16.99
N LYS A 11 7.97 -17.22 -15.91
CA LYS A 11 8.78 -17.89 -14.90
C LYS A 11 8.58 -17.23 -13.53
N THR A 12 8.61 -18.04 -12.47
CA THR A 12 8.78 -17.62 -11.07
C THR A 12 9.75 -18.57 -10.36
N ASP A 13 10.39 -18.15 -9.27
CA ASP A 13 11.27 -19.03 -8.50
C ASP A 13 10.51 -19.84 -7.43
N LEU A 14 9.34 -19.35 -6.99
CA LEU A 14 8.45 -20.07 -6.07
C LEU A 14 6.97 -19.86 -6.45
N ALA A 15 6.30 -20.95 -6.80
CA ALA A 15 4.85 -21.00 -6.97
C ALA A 15 4.20 -21.68 -5.75
N ILE A 16 3.16 -21.07 -5.18
CA ILE A 16 2.42 -21.62 -4.03
C ILE A 16 0.93 -21.71 -4.39
N ILE A 17 0.27 -22.82 -4.03
CA ILE A 17 -1.14 -23.05 -4.30
C ILE A 17 -1.94 -22.86 -3.01
N GLY A 18 -2.95 -22.00 -3.06
CA GLY A 18 -3.82 -21.59 -1.96
C GLY A 18 -3.30 -20.37 -1.20
N ALA A 19 -4.16 -19.40 -0.93
CA ALA A 19 -3.88 -18.15 -0.21
C ALA A 19 -4.48 -18.13 1.21
N GLY A 20 -4.42 -19.26 1.90
CA GLY A 20 -4.90 -19.42 3.29
C GLY A 20 -3.82 -19.14 4.36
N PRO A 21 -4.14 -19.35 5.65
CA PRO A 21 -3.27 -19.01 6.78
C PRO A 21 -1.85 -19.58 6.66
N HIS A 22 -1.70 -20.86 6.28
CA HIS A 22 -0.39 -21.50 6.13
C HIS A 22 0.49 -20.84 5.06
N THR A 23 -0.09 -20.46 3.92
CA THR A 23 0.64 -19.75 2.86
C THR A 23 0.97 -18.33 3.32
N LEU A 24 0.08 -17.68 4.06
CA LEU A 24 0.34 -16.37 4.64
C LEU A 24 1.51 -16.44 5.65
N THR A 25 1.59 -17.49 6.48
CA THR A 25 2.74 -17.75 7.36
C THR A 25 4.03 -17.96 6.56
N LEU A 26 4.00 -18.82 5.54
CA LEU A 26 5.16 -19.14 4.71
C LEU A 26 5.70 -17.90 3.98
N VAL A 27 4.83 -17.14 3.32
CA VAL A 27 5.21 -15.92 2.59
C VAL A 27 5.71 -14.86 3.56
N THR A 28 5.03 -14.62 4.67
CA THR A 28 5.46 -13.65 5.67
C THR A 28 6.85 -14.00 6.22
N HIS A 29 7.07 -15.26 6.63
CA HIS A 29 8.37 -15.70 7.12
C HIS A 29 9.48 -15.61 6.06
N LEU A 30 9.19 -16.00 4.81
CA LEU A 30 10.15 -15.90 3.70
C LEU A 30 10.51 -14.45 3.40
N LEU A 31 9.55 -13.53 3.33
CA LEU A 31 9.82 -12.13 3.00
C LEU A 31 10.55 -11.39 4.13
N GLN A 32 10.20 -11.65 5.39
CA GLN A 32 10.93 -11.09 6.54
C GLN A 32 12.37 -11.62 6.66
N LYS A 33 12.61 -12.91 6.36
CA LYS A 33 13.97 -13.52 6.44
C LYS A 33 14.81 -13.36 5.17
N ARG A 34 14.17 -13.26 4.00
CA ARG A 34 14.82 -13.17 2.68
C ARG A 34 14.12 -12.13 1.82
N GLN A 35 14.43 -10.87 2.10
CA GLN A 35 13.93 -9.71 1.36
C GLN A 35 14.14 -9.81 -0.17
N ASN A 36 15.18 -10.53 -0.61
CA ASN A 36 15.48 -10.81 -2.02
C ASN A 36 14.58 -11.85 -2.69
N MET A 37 13.59 -12.42 -1.97
CA MET A 37 12.49 -13.23 -2.50
C MET A 37 11.27 -12.38 -2.89
N ARG A 38 11.24 -11.08 -2.56
CA ARG A 38 10.24 -10.16 -3.13
C ARG A 38 10.33 -10.18 -4.66
N GLY A 39 9.19 -10.28 -5.33
CA GLY A 39 9.08 -10.41 -6.80
C GLY A 39 9.30 -11.83 -7.34
N LYS A 40 9.65 -12.80 -6.49
CA LYS A 40 9.99 -14.18 -6.88
C LYS A 40 9.01 -15.24 -6.38
N ILE A 41 7.93 -14.81 -5.73
CA ILE A 41 6.88 -15.65 -5.18
C ILE A 41 5.58 -15.30 -5.90
N LEU A 42 4.91 -16.31 -6.46
CA LEU A 42 3.54 -16.21 -6.96
C LEU A 42 2.63 -17.12 -6.13
N VAL A 43 1.50 -16.61 -5.67
CA VAL A 43 0.48 -17.37 -4.94
C VAL A 43 -0.76 -17.49 -5.83
N PHE A 44 -1.22 -18.71 -6.04
CA PHE A 44 -2.34 -19.04 -6.90
C PHE A 44 -3.52 -19.51 -6.04
N ASP A 45 -4.61 -18.74 -6.01
CA ASP A 45 -5.83 -19.11 -5.28
C ASP A 45 -7.08 -18.86 -6.13
N LYS A 46 -8.00 -19.83 -6.12
CA LYS A 46 -9.26 -19.77 -6.89
C LYS A 46 -10.20 -18.64 -6.45
N GLY A 47 -10.10 -18.17 -5.21
CA GLY A 47 -10.84 -17.02 -4.68
C GLY A 47 -10.21 -15.69 -5.07
N GLY A 48 -8.96 -15.67 -5.56
CA GLY A 48 -8.28 -14.47 -6.05
C GLY A 48 -8.03 -13.38 -4.99
N LYS A 49 -8.21 -13.68 -3.70
CA LYS A 49 -7.89 -12.83 -2.55
C LYS A 49 -7.30 -13.71 -1.44
N TRP A 50 -6.39 -13.14 -0.65
CA TRP A 50 -5.95 -13.77 0.60
C TRP A 50 -7.14 -14.08 1.52
N MET A 51 -7.02 -15.16 2.29
CA MET A 51 -7.96 -15.59 3.33
C MET A 51 -9.41 -15.89 2.88
N ASN A 52 -9.77 -15.66 1.61
CA ASN A 52 -11.13 -15.78 1.08
C ASN A 52 -11.88 -17.06 1.47
N HIS A 53 -11.21 -18.22 1.39
CA HIS A 53 -11.84 -19.49 1.78
C HIS A 53 -11.99 -19.64 3.31
N TRP A 54 -11.02 -19.13 4.08
CA TRP A 54 -11.05 -19.13 5.54
C TRP A 54 -12.18 -18.22 6.04
N GLN A 55 -12.30 -17.00 5.50
CA GLN A 55 -13.38 -16.04 5.79
C GLN A 55 -14.75 -16.68 5.54
N HIS A 56 -14.94 -17.26 4.35
CA HIS A 56 -16.19 -17.93 3.99
C HIS A 56 -16.51 -19.12 4.92
N GLN A 57 -15.51 -19.90 5.34
CA GLN A 57 -15.74 -21.02 6.26
C GLN A 57 -16.08 -20.55 7.68
N PHE A 58 -15.40 -19.52 8.20
CA PHE A 58 -15.66 -18.99 9.53
C PHE A 58 -17.03 -18.30 9.61
N ALA A 59 -17.39 -17.52 8.59
CA ALA A 59 -18.71 -16.90 8.47
C ALA A 59 -19.84 -17.93 8.37
N ALA A 60 -19.68 -18.97 7.52
CA ALA A 60 -20.71 -20.01 7.34
C ALA A 60 -20.90 -20.92 8.57
N LEU A 61 -19.96 -20.90 9.51
CA LEU A 61 -20.02 -21.66 10.78
C LEU A 61 -20.27 -20.74 11.99
N GLU A 62 -20.51 -19.43 11.76
CA GLU A 62 -20.73 -18.41 12.80
C GLU A 62 -19.69 -18.43 13.93
N ILE A 63 -18.44 -18.75 13.61
CA ILE A 63 -17.35 -18.89 14.60
C ILE A 63 -17.01 -17.50 15.15
N PRO A 64 -17.19 -17.23 16.46
CA PRO A 64 -16.98 -15.88 17.01
C PRO A 64 -15.51 -15.56 17.30
N HIS A 65 -14.71 -16.57 17.64
CA HIS A 65 -13.29 -16.46 17.94
C HIS A 65 -12.54 -17.74 17.56
N LEU A 66 -11.22 -17.64 17.39
CA LEU A 66 -10.37 -18.78 17.09
C LEU A 66 -10.28 -19.73 18.29
N ARG A 67 -9.90 -20.98 18.01
CA ARG A 67 -9.55 -21.98 19.06
C ARG A 67 -8.09 -21.89 19.50
N SER A 68 -7.27 -21.15 18.75
CA SER A 68 -5.84 -20.99 19.00
C SER A 68 -5.56 -19.66 19.69
N PRO A 69 -4.69 -19.63 20.72
CA PRO A 69 -4.21 -18.39 21.36
C PRO A 69 -3.64 -17.35 20.39
N ALA A 70 -3.63 -16.08 20.80
CA ALA A 70 -3.12 -14.94 20.02
C ALA A 70 -1.68 -15.08 19.48
N VAL A 71 -0.86 -16.01 19.97
CA VAL A 71 0.50 -16.27 19.44
C VAL A 71 0.51 -17.16 18.18
N HIS A 72 -0.64 -17.74 17.80
CA HIS A 72 -0.77 -18.63 16.63
C HIS A 72 -1.35 -17.87 15.43
N HIS A 73 -0.52 -17.03 14.83
CA HIS A 73 -0.88 -16.20 13.68
C HIS A 73 0.19 -16.27 12.57
N PRO A 74 -0.06 -15.71 11.38
CA PRO A 74 0.89 -15.77 10.28
C PRO A 74 2.24 -15.05 10.49
N ASP A 75 2.30 -14.01 11.33
CA ASP A 75 3.55 -13.27 11.55
C ASP A 75 4.60 -14.06 12.38
N PRO A 76 5.90 -14.05 12.01
CA PRO A 76 6.99 -14.66 12.77
C PRO A 76 7.25 -14.09 14.18
N ASN A 77 6.85 -12.86 14.48
CA ASN A 77 6.94 -12.26 15.82
C ASN A 77 5.70 -12.63 16.64
N PRO A 78 5.79 -13.48 17.68
CA PRO A 78 4.62 -13.99 18.42
C PRO A 78 3.82 -12.94 19.21
N PHE A 79 4.25 -11.67 19.21
CA PHE A 79 3.53 -10.55 19.82
C PHE A 79 2.83 -9.65 18.78
N ALA A 80 2.97 -9.92 17.48
CA ALA A 80 2.50 -9.05 16.39
C ALA A 80 0.99 -8.79 16.45
N LEU A 81 0.16 -9.83 16.64
CA LEU A 81 -1.30 -9.65 16.76
C LEU A 81 -1.71 -8.88 18.01
N ARG A 82 -1.02 -9.08 19.14
CA ARG A 82 -1.29 -8.31 20.37
C ARG A 82 -0.94 -6.83 20.18
N LYS A 83 0.20 -6.54 19.51
CA LYS A 83 0.61 -5.18 19.15
C LYS A 83 -0.39 -4.52 18.18
N PHE A 84 -0.84 -5.24 17.16
CA PHE A 84 -1.89 -4.77 16.25
C PHE A 84 -3.22 -4.49 16.98
N ALA A 85 -3.53 -5.27 18.00
CA ALA A 85 -4.75 -5.19 18.79
C ALA A 85 -4.66 -4.31 20.05
N GLU A 86 -3.64 -3.44 20.19
CA GLU A 86 -3.42 -2.64 21.41
C GLU A 86 -4.64 -1.76 21.80
N SER A 87 -5.41 -1.28 20.83
CA SER A 87 -6.67 -0.54 21.03
C SER A 87 -7.93 -1.43 21.04
N ARG A 88 -7.78 -2.74 20.82
CA ARG A 88 -8.84 -3.73 20.57
C ARG A 88 -8.80 -4.91 21.56
N ASN A 89 -8.21 -4.73 22.74
CA ASN A 89 -8.02 -5.79 23.75
C ASN A 89 -9.31 -6.54 24.14
N SER A 90 -10.48 -5.90 24.03
CA SER A 90 -11.80 -6.53 24.28
C SER A 90 -12.19 -7.61 23.27
N GLU A 91 -11.48 -7.73 22.15
CA GLU A 91 -11.69 -8.78 21.14
C GLU A 91 -10.85 -10.04 21.37
N PHE A 92 -10.14 -10.14 22.50
CA PHE A 92 -9.52 -11.38 22.97
C PHE A 92 -10.42 -12.08 24.00
N PHE A 93 -10.71 -13.36 23.75
CA PHE A 93 -11.59 -14.18 24.57
C PHE A 93 -10.78 -15.08 25.54
N PRO A 94 -11.26 -15.30 26.77
CA PRO A 94 -10.62 -16.20 27.72
C PRO A 94 -10.70 -17.67 27.25
N PRO A 95 -9.85 -18.58 27.77
CA PRO A 95 -8.86 -18.37 28.82
C PRO A 95 -7.43 -18.07 28.31
N TYR A 96 -7.20 -18.01 27.00
CA TYR A 96 -5.85 -17.99 26.40
C TYR A 96 -5.65 -16.86 25.37
N ASP A 97 -6.28 -15.71 25.55
CA ASP A 97 -6.32 -14.61 24.57
C ASP A 97 -6.69 -15.12 23.16
N LEU A 98 -7.83 -15.81 23.05
CA LEU A 98 -8.32 -16.33 21.77
C LEU A 98 -8.82 -15.13 20.94
N PRO A 99 -8.21 -14.79 19.78
CA PRO A 99 -8.65 -13.63 19.03
C PRO A 99 -10.04 -13.86 18.42
N GLY A 100 -10.88 -12.83 18.48
CA GLY A 100 -12.13 -12.77 17.72
C GLY A 100 -11.89 -12.96 16.23
N THR A 101 -12.86 -13.54 15.53
CA THR A 101 -12.74 -13.86 14.10
C THR A 101 -12.42 -12.61 13.27
N GLN A 102 -13.12 -11.49 13.55
CA GLN A 102 -12.87 -10.21 12.87
C GLN A 102 -11.47 -9.67 13.16
N LEU A 103 -11.02 -9.68 14.43
CA LEU A 103 -9.68 -9.22 14.79
C LEU A 103 -8.57 -10.00 14.05
N PHE A 104 -8.71 -11.32 13.96
CA PHE A 104 -7.75 -12.17 13.24
C PHE A 104 -7.83 -11.97 11.73
N GLU A 105 -9.02 -11.77 11.19
CA GLU A 105 -9.24 -11.43 9.78
C GLU A 105 -8.56 -10.11 9.40
N ASP A 106 -8.81 -9.04 10.17
CA ASP A 106 -8.23 -7.72 9.97
C ASP A 106 -6.69 -7.77 10.03
N PHE A 107 -6.14 -8.52 10.98
CA PHE A 107 -4.70 -8.75 11.10
C PHE A 107 -4.11 -9.46 9.87
N CYS A 108 -4.78 -10.51 9.38
CA CYS A 108 -4.34 -11.24 8.19
C CYS A 108 -4.49 -10.41 6.90
N ASN A 109 -5.46 -9.48 6.88
CA ASN A 109 -5.71 -8.58 5.76
C ASN A 109 -4.80 -7.34 5.76
N ASP A 110 -4.21 -6.92 6.90
CA ASP A 110 -3.07 -5.99 6.89
C ASP A 110 -1.77 -6.75 6.51
N TYR A 111 -1.74 -7.17 5.24
CA TYR A 111 -0.56 -7.80 4.62
C TYR A 111 0.65 -6.86 4.60
N HIS A 112 0.45 -5.54 4.68
CA HIS A 112 1.54 -4.59 4.85
C HIS A 112 2.21 -4.75 6.21
N TYR A 113 1.41 -4.86 7.28
CA TYR A 113 1.88 -5.11 8.65
C TYR A 113 2.58 -6.46 8.76
N CYS A 114 1.95 -7.55 8.30
CA CYS A 114 2.54 -8.89 8.39
C CYS A 114 3.78 -9.03 7.49
N MET A 115 3.65 -8.86 6.17
CA MET A 115 4.72 -9.20 5.21
C MET A 115 5.86 -8.18 5.14
N ASN A 116 5.77 -7.07 5.90
CA ASN A 116 6.63 -5.90 5.77
C ASN A 116 6.76 -5.46 4.29
N ILE A 117 5.62 -5.06 3.73
CA ILE A 117 5.49 -4.54 2.37
C ILE A 117 5.27 -3.03 2.45
N PRO A 118 6.01 -2.20 1.69
CA PRO A 118 5.84 -0.74 1.70
C PRO A 118 4.39 -0.33 1.44
N LYS A 119 3.84 0.54 2.30
CA LYS A 119 2.57 1.23 2.04
C LYS A 119 2.80 2.32 1.00
N ILE A 120 2.71 1.93 -0.28
CA ILE A 120 2.84 2.85 -1.43
C ILE A 120 1.52 3.60 -1.65
N THR A 121 1.58 4.92 -1.75
CA THR A 121 0.45 5.81 -2.02
C THR A 121 0.81 6.72 -3.19
N VAL A 122 0.01 6.70 -4.26
CA VAL A 122 0.13 7.63 -5.38
C VAL A 122 -0.85 8.78 -5.16
N VAL A 123 -0.36 10.01 -5.20
CA VAL A 123 -1.10 11.23 -4.90
C VAL A 123 -1.14 12.10 -6.14
N ALA A 124 -2.34 12.35 -6.66
CA ALA A 124 -2.56 13.22 -7.82
C ALA A 124 -3.58 14.31 -7.50
N GLY A 125 -3.73 15.27 -8.41
CA GLY A 125 -4.62 16.42 -8.26
C GLY A 125 -4.06 17.67 -8.92
N LEU A 126 -4.91 18.69 -9.03
CA LEU A 126 -4.61 19.94 -9.73
C LEU A 126 -3.41 20.71 -9.13
N ALA A 127 -2.89 21.67 -9.90
CA ALA A 127 -1.90 22.62 -9.43
C ALA A 127 -2.42 23.38 -8.20
N GLY A 128 -1.62 23.53 -7.15
CA GLY A 128 -2.03 24.24 -5.93
C GLY A 128 -3.10 23.57 -5.06
N ALA A 129 -3.65 22.42 -5.46
CA ALA A 129 -4.69 21.73 -4.66
C ALA A 129 -4.20 21.21 -3.29
N GLY A 130 -2.89 21.14 -3.07
CA GLY A 130 -2.28 20.80 -1.77
C GLY A 130 -1.70 19.39 -1.65
N LYS A 131 -1.36 18.73 -2.78
CA LYS A 131 -0.73 17.39 -2.83
C LYS A 131 0.46 17.24 -1.86
N THR A 132 1.53 18.02 -2.04
CA THR A 132 2.69 18.08 -1.15
C THR A 132 2.29 18.25 0.31
N THR A 133 1.37 19.18 0.60
CA THR A 133 0.90 19.46 1.96
C THR A 133 0.18 18.27 2.60
N TRP A 134 -0.64 17.54 1.84
CA TRP A 134 -1.29 16.32 2.31
C TRP A 134 -0.25 15.22 2.62
N ILE A 135 0.76 15.08 1.76
CA ILE A 135 1.88 14.15 1.97
C ILE A 135 2.67 14.52 3.23
N THR A 136 3.03 15.80 3.42
CA THR A 136 3.75 16.25 4.63
C THR A 136 2.96 15.98 5.91
N GLN A 137 1.63 16.07 5.87
CA GLN A 137 0.77 15.67 7.00
C GLN A 137 0.87 14.17 7.30
N GLN A 138 0.88 13.29 6.29
CA GLN A 138 1.03 11.85 6.53
C GLN A 138 2.42 11.50 7.08
N ILE A 139 3.47 12.17 6.59
CA ILE A 139 4.84 12.03 7.11
C ILE A 139 4.92 12.50 8.56
N ALA A 140 4.32 13.65 8.90
CA ALA A 140 4.30 14.19 10.26
C ALA A 140 3.51 13.32 11.26
N CYS A 141 2.52 12.56 10.80
CA CYS A 141 1.77 11.60 11.64
C CYS A 141 2.46 10.23 11.79
N SER A 142 3.52 9.95 11.04
CA SER A 142 4.31 8.72 11.17
C SER A 142 5.38 8.83 12.27
N ASP A 143 5.84 7.69 12.82
CA ASP A 143 7.03 7.67 13.68
C ASP A 143 8.28 7.90 12.81
N ASN A 144 8.56 9.18 12.59
CA ASN A 144 9.64 9.74 11.79
C ASN A 144 11.03 9.54 12.40
N THR A 145 11.14 8.91 13.58
CA THR A 145 12.43 8.51 14.18
C THR A 145 12.87 7.10 13.77
N THR A 146 11.93 6.23 13.35
CA THR A 146 12.19 4.82 13.02
C THR A 146 11.77 4.41 11.61
N SER A 147 10.83 5.13 10.98
CA SER A 147 10.26 4.77 9.67
C SER A 147 11.17 5.15 8.50
N ASN A 148 11.49 4.18 7.63
CA ASN A 148 12.17 4.39 6.36
C ASN A 148 11.16 4.82 5.29
N ILE A 149 10.98 6.12 5.14
CA ILE A 149 10.00 6.73 4.23
C ILE A 149 10.69 7.16 2.93
N LEU A 150 10.10 6.80 1.79
CA LEU A 150 10.50 7.29 0.47
C LEU A 150 9.47 8.28 -0.07
N TYR A 151 9.95 9.32 -0.76
CA TYR A 151 9.14 10.23 -1.56
C TYR A 151 9.70 10.28 -2.99
N PHE A 152 8.83 10.13 -3.98
CA PHE A 152 9.20 10.20 -5.40
C PHE A 152 8.27 11.17 -6.13
N SER A 153 8.85 12.06 -6.93
CA SER A 153 8.12 13.02 -7.75
C SER A 153 8.72 13.01 -9.16
N PRO A 154 8.11 12.27 -10.12
CA PRO A 154 8.52 12.29 -11.52
C PRO A 154 7.99 13.53 -12.26
N GLY A 155 8.61 13.84 -13.39
CA GLY A 155 8.22 14.91 -14.31
C GLY A 155 8.65 16.32 -13.89
N THR A 156 9.40 16.45 -12.80
CA THR A 156 9.81 17.74 -12.21
C THR A 156 10.78 18.56 -13.07
N GLY A 157 11.52 17.90 -13.97
CA GLY A 157 12.55 18.51 -14.79
C GLY A 157 13.61 19.23 -13.96
N ASN A 158 13.90 20.48 -14.34
CA ASN A 158 14.96 21.28 -13.70
C ASN A 158 14.51 22.04 -12.45
N VAL A 159 13.23 21.98 -12.05
CA VAL A 159 12.69 22.81 -10.95
C VAL A 159 12.00 21.95 -9.87
N PRO A 160 12.77 21.20 -9.07
CA PRO A 160 12.26 20.23 -8.10
C PRO A 160 11.79 20.91 -6.79
N ILE A 161 10.77 21.78 -6.85
CA ILE A 161 10.30 22.58 -5.70
C ILE A 161 9.84 21.69 -4.55
N ASP A 162 8.91 20.78 -4.82
CA ASP A 162 8.31 19.92 -3.80
C ASP A 162 9.33 18.97 -3.18
N GLN A 163 10.19 18.37 -3.99
CA GLN A 163 11.33 17.56 -3.51
C GLN A 163 12.28 18.36 -2.61
N THR A 164 12.59 19.61 -2.97
CA THR A 164 13.43 20.51 -2.16
C THR A 164 12.76 20.80 -0.82
N ARG A 165 11.44 21.04 -0.83
CA ARG A 165 10.64 21.21 0.38
C ARG A 165 10.67 19.97 1.28
N ILE A 166 10.41 18.78 0.74
CA ILE A 166 10.45 17.52 1.52
C ILE A 166 11.85 17.28 2.10
N LYS A 167 12.94 17.45 1.31
CA LYS A 167 14.33 17.31 1.79
C LYS A 167 14.66 18.28 2.93
N SER A 168 14.08 19.48 2.92
CA SER A 168 14.33 20.53 3.93
C SER A 168 13.50 20.32 5.20
N GLU A 169 12.21 20.04 5.07
CA GLU A 169 11.29 19.86 6.21
C GLU A 169 11.45 18.48 6.88
N TYR A 170 11.83 17.44 6.12
CA TYR A 170 11.93 16.06 6.60
C TYR A 170 13.25 15.39 6.16
N PRO A 171 14.41 15.74 6.76
CA PRO A 171 15.72 15.24 6.31
C PRO A 171 15.94 13.72 6.39
N THR A 172 15.08 12.98 7.10
CA THR A 172 15.09 11.52 7.17
C THR A 172 14.35 10.84 6.00
N VAL A 173 13.52 11.58 5.26
CA VAL A 173 12.79 11.08 4.09
C VAL A 173 13.73 11.02 2.89
N LYS A 174 13.78 9.87 2.22
CA LYS A 174 14.60 9.71 1.02
C LYS A 174 13.82 10.17 -0.20
N VAL A 175 14.35 11.19 -0.87
CA VAL A 175 13.65 11.90 -1.95
C VAL A 175 14.31 11.61 -3.30
N PHE A 176 13.52 11.07 -4.23
CA PHE A 176 13.88 10.70 -5.59
C PHE A 176 13.12 11.55 -6.61
N GLY A 177 13.64 11.67 -7.84
CA GLY A 177 12.96 12.29 -8.97
C GLY A 177 13.49 11.76 -10.30
N ASP A 178 13.40 12.58 -11.34
CA ASP A 178 13.75 12.20 -12.72
C ASP A 178 15.16 11.60 -12.85
N GLY A 179 15.25 10.43 -13.48
CA GLY A 179 16.50 9.69 -13.67
C GLY A 179 16.96 8.88 -12.44
N GLN A 180 16.24 8.93 -11.32
CA GLN A 180 16.50 8.12 -10.12
C GLN A 180 15.55 6.92 -9.97
N GLU A 181 14.78 6.56 -10.99
CA GLU A 181 13.74 5.53 -10.92
C GLU A 181 14.33 4.17 -10.50
N VAL A 182 15.50 3.80 -11.02
CA VAL A 182 16.20 2.56 -10.66
C VAL A 182 16.67 2.58 -9.20
N GLU A 183 17.12 3.74 -8.71
CA GLU A 183 17.53 3.89 -7.30
C GLU A 183 16.33 3.77 -6.37
N PHE A 184 15.23 4.46 -6.71
CA PHE A 184 13.95 4.38 -6.03
C PHE A 184 13.44 2.94 -5.96
N LEU A 185 13.38 2.22 -7.10
CA LEU A 185 12.95 0.83 -7.17
C LEU A 185 13.80 -0.11 -6.30
N ASN A 186 15.12 0.11 -6.23
CA ASN A 186 15.99 -0.66 -5.33
C ASN A 186 15.64 -0.41 -3.86
N GLN A 187 15.37 0.84 -3.48
CA GLN A 187 15.08 1.21 -2.09
C GLN A 187 13.65 0.86 -1.65
N LEU A 188 12.66 0.76 -2.56
CA LEU A 188 11.27 0.36 -2.28
C LEU A 188 11.18 -0.87 -1.36
N SER A 189 12.03 -1.87 -1.60
CA SER A 189 12.03 -3.12 -0.84
C SER A 189 12.33 -2.95 0.66
N THR A 190 12.97 -1.85 1.06
CA THR A 190 13.32 -1.57 2.45
C THR A 190 12.38 -0.60 3.15
N ALA A 191 11.44 0.00 2.42
CA ALA A 191 10.62 1.11 2.89
C ALA A 191 9.38 0.65 3.67
N ASP A 192 9.02 1.41 4.70
CA ASP A 192 7.79 1.21 5.46
C ASP A 192 6.60 1.93 4.78
N ALA A 193 6.85 3.16 4.31
CA ALA A 193 5.89 3.99 3.58
C ALA A 193 6.54 4.65 2.37
N VAL A 194 5.75 4.82 1.30
CA VAL A 194 6.21 5.41 0.04
C VAL A 194 5.14 6.34 -0.48
N TYR A 195 5.50 7.60 -0.71
CA TYR A 195 4.62 8.60 -1.32
C TYR A 195 5.12 8.94 -2.72
N ILE A 196 4.24 8.84 -3.71
CA ILE A 196 4.54 9.20 -5.09
C ILE A 196 3.63 10.37 -5.45
N GLU A 197 4.20 11.54 -5.73
CA GLU A 197 3.45 12.73 -6.09
C GLU A 197 3.45 12.90 -7.61
N LEU A 198 2.27 12.85 -8.23
CA LEU A 198 2.12 13.11 -9.67
C LEU A 198 1.89 14.61 -9.90
N GLY A 199 2.77 15.21 -10.70
CA GLY A 199 2.56 16.54 -11.26
C GLY A 199 1.23 16.61 -12.03
N PHE A 200 0.55 17.75 -11.95
CA PHE A 200 -0.77 17.95 -12.58
C PHE A 200 -0.74 17.89 -14.13
N TYR A 201 0.46 17.91 -14.70
CA TYR A 201 0.78 17.84 -16.13
C TYR A 201 1.12 16.41 -16.60
N LEU A 202 1.18 15.43 -15.69
CA LEU A 202 1.38 14.02 -16.04
C LEU A 202 0.04 13.32 -16.19
N GLU A 203 -0.04 12.36 -17.12
CA GLU A 203 -1.17 11.44 -17.18
C GLU A 203 -1.25 10.59 -15.89
N LEU A 204 -2.47 10.30 -15.44
CA LEU A 204 -2.72 9.55 -14.21
C LEU A 204 -2.22 8.09 -14.24
N ASN A 205 -1.90 7.58 -15.42
CA ASN A 205 -1.30 6.26 -15.68
C ASN A 205 0.25 6.31 -15.75
N ALA A 206 0.90 7.48 -15.65
CA ALA A 206 2.34 7.64 -15.96
C ALA A 206 3.24 6.80 -15.04
N ILE A 207 2.76 6.49 -13.84
CA ILE A 207 3.46 5.67 -12.85
C ILE A 207 3.21 4.15 -13.02
N THR A 208 2.20 3.76 -13.78
CA THR A 208 1.80 2.37 -13.99
C THR A 208 2.96 1.51 -14.54
N PRO A 209 3.75 1.91 -15.55
CA PRO A 209 4.91 1.13 -16.01
C PRO A 209 5.99 0.92 -14.94
N ILE A 210 6.13 1.86 -13.99
CA ILE A 210 7.11 1.78 -12.90
C ILE A 210 6.61 0.84 -11.79
N LEU A 211 5.30 0.82 -11.53
CA LEU A 211 4.71 0.08 -10.41
C LEU A 211 4.09 -1.28 -10.79
N ASP A 212 3.72 -1.53 -12.05
CA ASP A 212 3.23 -2.84 -12.50
C ASP A 212 4.34 -3.90 -12.54
N ASN A 213 5.59 -3.45 -12.71
CA ASN A 213 6.77 -4.30 -12.55
C ASN A 213 7.04 -4.69 -11.08
N LEU A 214 6.24 -4.20 -10.12
CA LEU A 214 6.19 -4.70 -8.75
C LEU A 214 5.35 -6.00 -8.68
N SER A 215 5.77 -7.02 -9.44
CA SER A 215 5.08 -8.30 -9.67
C SER A 215 4.83 -9.16 -8.42
N TYR A 216 5.11 -8.65 -7.22
CA TYR A 216 4.90 -9.29 -5.92
C TYR A 216 3.52 -9.03 -5.30
N ARG A 217 2.67 -8.20 -5.92
CA ARG A 217 1.35 -7.80 -5.36
C ARG A 217 0.14 -8.37 -6.11
N ALA A 218 0.33 -9.36 -6.99
CA ALA A 218 -0.75 -10.03 -7.72
C ALA A 218 -1.58 -11.01 -6.85
N ILE A 219 -2.15 -10.54 -5.73
CA ILE A 219 -3.00 -11.36 -4.83
C ILE A 219 -4.21 -10.55 -4.29
N ALA A 220 -4.83 -9.76 -5.17
CA ALA A 220 -6.24 -9.37 -5.06
C ALA A 220 -6.75 -9.06 -6.49
N GLN A 221 -7.84 -9.73 -6.90
CA GLN A 221 -8.45 -9.61 -8.25
C GLN A 221 -8.49 -8.17 -8.79
N GLY A 222 -7.53 -7.78 -9.65
CA GLY A 222 -7.51 -6.49 -10.32
C GLY A 222 -7.34 -5.25 -9.42
N ALA A 223 -7.06 -5.41 -8.13
CA ALA A 223 -6.70 -4.29 -7.27
C ALA A 223 -5.21 -3.95 -7.49
N ALA A 224 -4.90 -2.66 -7.58
CA ALA A 224 -3.54 -2.25 -7.87
C ALA A 224 -2.57 -2.61 -6.73
N PRO A 225 -1.26 -2.72 -7.01
CA PRO A 225 -0.27 -2.27 -6.04
C PRO A 225 -0.57 -0.81 -5.63
N TYR A 226 0.21 -0.24 -4.70
CA TYR A 226 -0.05 1.12 -4.20
C TYR A 226 -1.47 1.33 -3.62
N ARG A 227 -1.95 2.58 -3.65
CA ARG A 227 -3.31 3.13 -3.40
C ARG A 227 -3.38 4.45 -4.16
N ASN A 228 -4.47 4.76 -4.87
CA ASN A 228 -4.63 6.05 -5.55
C ASN A 228 -5.42 7.06 -4.71
N ILE A 229 -4.84 8.22 -4.45
CA ILE A 229 -5.48 9.31 -3.72
C ILE A 229 -5.49 10.59 -4.56
N ALA A 230 -6.67 11.19 -4.73
CA ALA A 230 -6.81 12.49 -5.39
C ALA A 230 -7.04 13.61 -4.36
N ILE A 231 -6.23 14.67 -4.44
CA ILE A 231 -6.40 15.89 -3.65
C ILE A 231 -7.11 16.92 -4.53
N LEU A 232 -8.42 17.10 -4.34
CA LEU A 232 -9.28 17.87 -5.25
C LEU A 232 -9.95 19.07 -4.57
N PRO A 233 -10.18 20.18 -5.29
CA PRO A 233 -10.93 21.31 -4.75
C PRO A 233 -12.36 20.88 -4.36
N PRO A 234 -12.96 21.39 -3.27
CA PRO A 234 -14.25 20.89 -2.77
C PRO A 234 -15.44 21.01 -3.74
N HIS A 235 -15.27 21.77 -4.82
CA HIS A 235 -16.29 22.06 -5.84
C HIS A 235 -15.98 21.44 -7.21
N LEU A 236 -14.84 20.75 -7.38
CA LEU A 236 -14.55 20.00 -8.60
C LEU A 236 -15.38 18.71 -8.62
N GLN A 237 -16.13 18.50 -9.70
CA GLN A 237 -16.92 17.29 -9.94
C GLN A 237 -16.56 16.70 -11.32
N ASP A 238 -16.96 15.45 -11.56
CA ASP A 238 -16.94 14.78 -12.87
C ASP A 238 -15.61 14.89 -13.66
N SER A 239 -14.49 14.69 -12.97
CA SER A 239 -13.14 14.69 -13.55
C SER A 239 -12.50 13.30 -13.58
N GLU A 240 -11.46 13.10 -14.39
CA GLU A 240 -10.71 11.84 -14.49
C GLU A 240 -10.22 11.30 -13.12
N TYR A 241 -9.85 12.21 -12.22
CA TYR A 241 -9.44 11.89 -10.85
C TYR A 241 -10.52 11.13 -10.06
N HIS A 242 -11.82 11.37 -10.33
CA HIS A 242 -12.93 10.66 -9.68
C HIS A 242 -13.07 9.21 -10.14
N THR A 243 -12.57 8.88 -11.33
CA THR A 243 -12.55 7.49 -11.85
C THR A 243 -11.25 6.77 -11.47
N TRP A 244 -10.16 7.51 -11.33
CA TRP A 244 -8.82 6.97 -11.04
C TRP A 244 -8.54 6.74 -9.55
N ALA A 245 -9.08 7.57 -8.66
CA ALA A 245 -8.79 7.51 -7.23
C ALA A 245 -9.63 6.46 -6.49
N GLU A 246 -9.01 5.74 -5.56
CA GLU A 246 -9.71 4.95 -4.55
C GLU A 246 -10.32 5.85 -3.46
N GLU A 247 -9.64 6.96 -3.17
CA GLU A 247 -10.04 7.90 -2.13
C GLU A 247 -9.79 9.34 -2.58
N ILE A 248 -10.80 10.20 -2.41
CA ILE A 248 -10.70 11.64 -2.67
C ILE A 248 -10.57 12.36 -1.33
N LYS A 249 -9.58 13.25 -1.22
CA LYS A 249 -9.39 14.13 -0.06
C LYS A 249 -9.65 15.58 -0.45
N PRO A 250 -10.26 16.38 0.44
CA PRO A 250 -10.49 17.80 0.18
C PRO A 250 -9.15 18.55 0.14
N GLY A 251 -8.91 19.21 -0.99
CA GLY A 251 -7.79 20.12 -1.21
C GLY A 251 -8.18 21.59 -1.04
N ALA A 252 -7.26 22.48 -1.43
CA ALA A 252 -7.50 23.91 -1.47
C ALA A 252 -8.60 24.28 -2.49
N ALA A 253 -9.40 25.29 -2.16
CA ALA A 253 -10.38 25.88 -3.07
C ALA A 253 -9.68 26.81 -4.09
N ILE A 254 -8.96 26.21 -5.03
CA ILE A 254 -8.39 26.89 -6.20
C ILE A 254 -9.47 27.14 -7.27
N ASP A 255 -9.25 28.14 -8.12
CA ASP A 255 -10.10 28.41 -9.27
C ASP A 255 -9.78 27.43 -10.42
N ILE A 256 -10.81 26.74 -10.94
CA ILE A 256 -10.68 25.73 -12.01
C ILE A 256 -10.62 26.39 -13.41
N SER A 257 -10.88 27.70 -13.53
CA SER A 257 -10.90 28.42 -14.81
C SER A 257 -9.55 28.61 -15.51
N ILE A 258 -8.44 28.15 -14.91
CA ILE A 258 -7.09 28.26 -15.48
C ILE A 258 -6.93 27.25 -16.63
N THR A 259 -7.14 27.73 -17.86
CA THR A 259 -6.98 26.95 -19.09
C THR A 259 -5.50 26.59 -19.33
N PRO A 260 -5.13 25.36 -19.80
CA PRO A 260 -3.73 24.91 -19.90
C PRO A 260 -2.82 25.57 -20.94
N THR A 261 -3.16 26.75 -21.47
CA THR A 261 -2.54 27.37 -22.66
C THR A 261 -1.76 28.66 -22.40
N GLN A 262 -1.39 28.95 -21.15
CA GLN A 262 -0.58 30.13 -20.79
C GLN A 262 0.55 29.83 -19.78
N LEU A 263 1.45 28.92 -20.16
CA LEU A 263 2.83 28.82 -19.65
C LEU A 263 3.77 28.51 -20.83
#